data_AF-A0A7W1WGU1-F1
#
_entry.id   AF-A0A7W1WGU1-F1
#
_cell.length_a   1.000
_cell.length_b   1.000
_cell.length_c   1.000
_cell.angle_alpha   90.00
_cell.angle_beta   90.00
_cell.angle_gamma   90.00
#
_symmetry.space_group_name_H-M   'P 1'
#
loop_
_entity.id
_entity.type
_entity.pdbx_description
1 polymer ?
#
loop_
_entity_poly.entity_id
_entity_poly.type
_entity_poly.pdbx_seq_one_letter_code
_entity_poly.pdbx_strand_id
1 'polypeptide(L)' 'MEILFILIPVSILLGAGGLAAFLWSLKTRQYDDPKGDAERILSTEWDDRPRPPPQKSEP' A
#
# COMPACT_ATOMS: atom_id res chain seq x y z
N MET A 1 32.53 18.94 13.75
CA MET A 1 31.45 19.90 13.41
C MET A 1 31.11 19.89 11.92
N GLU A 2 32.09 19.67 11.03
CA GLU A 2 31.86 19.53 9.57
C GLU A 2 30.77 18.52 9.15
N ILE A 3 30.70 17.37 9.84
CA ILE A 3 29.72 16.33 9.50
C ILE A 3 28.26 16.79 9.65
N LEU A 4 27.99 17.73 10.57
CA LEU A 4 26.63 18.23 10.81
C LEU A 4 26.11 19.02 9.60
N PHE A 5 26.98 19.68 8.85
CA PHE A 5 26.60 20.37 7.60
C PHE A 5 26.10 19.42 6.53
N ILE A 6 26.47 18.14 6.58
CA ILE A 6 25.96 17.11 5.67
C ILE A 6 24.73 16.43 6.29
N LEU A 7 24.80 16.06 7.57
CA LEU A 7 23.74 15.29 8.21
C LEU A 7 22.45 16.07 8.39
N ILE A 8 22.50 17.38 8.65
CA ILE A 8 21.30 18.22 8.81
C ILE A 8 20.48 18.26 7.50
N PRO A 9 21.04 18.67 6.34
CA PRO A 9 20.26 18.69 5.10
C PRO A 9 19.82 17.29 4.66
N VAL A 10 20.67 16.26 4.82
CA VAL A 10 20.28 14.87 4.52
C VAL A 10 19.10 14.44 5.38
N SER A 11 19.09 14.74 6.68
CA SER A 11 17.99 14.36 7.57
C SER A 11 16.68 15.09 7.21
N ILE A 12 16.76 16.36 6.83
CA ILE A 12 15.59 17.12 6.37
C ILE A 12 15.04 16.52 5.08
N LEU A 13 15.90 16.20 4.10
CA LEU A 13 15.50 15.58 2.85
C LEU A 13 14.87 14.20 3.06
N LEU A 14 15.44 13.37 3.95
CA LEU A 14 14.88 12.07 4.30
C LEU A 14 13.52 12.21 5.00
N GLY A 15 13.38 13.16 5.93
CA GLY A 15 12.10 13.45 6.60
C GLY A 15 11.03 13.93 5.63
N ALA A 16 11.38 14.88 4.75
CA ALA A 16 10.49 15.40 3.71
C ALA A 16 10.12 14.31 2.69
N GLY A 17 11.07 13.48 2.28
CA GLY A 17 10.86 12.36 1.36
C GLY A 17 9.91 11.31 1.97
N GLY A 18 10.11 10.96 3.24
CA GLY A 18 9.21 10.06 3.96
C GLY A 18 7.79 10.62 4.08
N LEU A 19 7.65 11.91 4.40
CA LEU A 19 6.35 12.58 4.48
C LEU A 19 5.66 12.62 3.11
N ALA A 20 6.38 12.97 2.04
CA ALA A 20 5.84 12.99 0.68
C ALA A 20 5.37 11.60 0.24
N ALA A 21 6.18 10.56 0.50
CA ALA A 21 5.81 9.18 0.21
C ALA A 21 4.56 8.73 0.99
N PHE A 22 4.46 9.11 2.27
CA PHE A 22 3.30 8.83 3.11
C PHE A 22 2.02 9.50 2.57
N LEU A 23 2.09 10.79 2.23
CA LEU A 23 0.95 11.51 1.64
C LEU A 23 0.55 10.95 0.27
N TRP A 24 1.52 10.52 -0.53
CA TRP A 24 1.25 9.84 -1.79
C TRP A 24 0.51 8.52 -1.57
N SER A 25 0.94 7.68 -0.63
CA SER A 25 0.29 6.40 -0.30
C SER A 25 -1.17 6.57 0.16
N LEU A 26 -1.45 7.61 0.95
CA LEU A 26 -2.83 7.97 1.33
C LEU A 26 -3.66 8.40 0.12
N LYS A 27 -3.09 9.23 -0.77
CA LYS A 27 -3.79 9.69 -1.98
C LYS A 27 -4.09 8.54 -2.96
N THR A 28 -3.22 7.53 -3.03
CA THR A 28 -3.40 6.37 -3.90
C THR A 28 -4.42 5.36 -3.38
N ARG A 29 -5.16 5.66 -2.30
CA ARG A 29 -6.21 4.78 -1.75
C ARG A 29 -5.69 3.37 -1.44
N GLN A 30 -4.40 3.25 -1.16
CA GLN A 30 -3.74 1.96 -0.90
C GLN A 30 -4.29 1.27 0.36
N TYR A 31 -4.96 2.03 1.23
CA TYR A 31 -5.56 1.56 2.49
C TYR A 31 -7.09 1.47 2.44
N ASP A 32 -7.70 1.52 1.27
CA ASP A 32 -9.17 1.50 1.16
C ASP A 32 -9.78 0.10 1.40
N ASP A 33 -9.04 -0.99 1.13
CA ASP A 33 -9.51 -2.36 1.39
C ASP A 33 -8.48 -3.33 2.02
N PRO A 34 -7.82 -2.96 3.13
CA PRO A 34 -6.94 -3.88 3.85
C PRO A 34 -7.70 -5.05 4.48
N LYS A 35 -9.00 -4.89 4.76
CA LYS A 35 -9.85 -5.94 5.35
C LYS A 35 -10.23 -6.99 4.32
N GLY A 36 -10.65 -6.59 3.11
CA GLY A 36 -11.01 -7.52 2.05
C GLY A 36 -9.81 -8.33 1.55
N ASP A 37 -8.60 -7.76 1.54
CA ASP A 37 -7.38 -8.50 1.23
C ASP A 37 -7.02 -9.53 2.32
N ALA A 38 -7.13 -9.16 3.60
CA ALA A 38 -6.89 -10.07 4.73
C ALA A 38 -7.93 -11.19 4.81
N GLU A 39 -9.20 -10.89 4.55
CA GLU A 39 -10.26 -11.89 4.51
C GLU A 39 -10.02 -12.90 3.37
N ARG A 40 -9.51 -12.43 2.23
CA ARG A 40 -9.27 -13.27 1.05
C ARG A 40 -8.10 -14.23 1.20
N ILE A 41 -7.07 -13.89 1.98
CA ILE A 41 -5.93 -14.78 2.24
C ILE A 41 -6.23 -15.83 3.32
N LEU A 42 -7.19 -15.56 4.21
CA LEU A 42 -7.68 -16.51 5.22
C LEU A 42 -8.91 -17.30 4.76
N SER A 43 -9.53 -16.88 3.66
CA SER A 43 -10.68 -17.55 3.05
C SER A 43 -10.29 -18.90 2.48
N THR A 44 -10.93 -19.97 2.97
CA THR A 44 -10.80 -21.33 2.44
C THR A 44 -11.78 -21.62 1.30
N GLU A 45 -12.57 -20.63 0.87
CA GLU A 45 -13.71 -20.81 -0.05
C GLU A 45 -13.29 -21.36 -1.42
N TRP A 46 -12.03 -21.12 -1.81
CA TRP A 46 -11.46 -21.49 -3.10
C TRP A 46 -10.16 -22.31 -2.98
N ASP A 47 -9.88 -22.90 -1.81
CA ASP A 47 -8.67 -23.73 -1.60
C ASP A 47 -8.70 -25.00 -2.46
N ASP A 48 -9.87 -25.65 -2.53
CA ASP A 48 -10.04 -26.93 -3.24
C ASP A 48 -10.35 -26.76 -4.74
N ARG A 49 -10.72 -25.55 -5.17
CA ARG A 49 -11.14 -25.28 -6.56
C ARG A 49 -11.02 -23.81 -6.94
N PRO A 50 -10.61 -23.48 -8.18
CA PRO A 50 -10.48 -22.10 -8.63
C PRO A 50 -11.84 -21.37 -8.68
N ARG A 51 -11.81 -20.05 -8.45
CA ARG A 51 -12.99 -19.19 -8.55
C ARG A 51 -13.58 -19.24 -9.98
N PRO A 52 -14.90 -19.44 -10.13
CA PRO A 52 -15.55 -19.40 -11.43
C PRO A 52 -15.46 -18.00 -12.05
N PRO A 53 -15.39 -17.90 -13.40
CA PRO A 53 -15.29 -16.63 -14.08
C PRO A 53 -16.52 -15.75 -13.80
N PRO A 54 -16.36 -14.42 -13.69
CA PRO A 54 -17.46 -13.51 -13.42
C PRO A 54 -18.54 -13.67 -14.49
N GLN A 55 -19.77 -13.92 -14.05
CA GLN A 55 -20.92 -14.10 -14.93
C GLN A 55 -21.20 -12.75 -15.60
N LYS A 56 -20.99 -12.68 -16.91
CA LYS A 56 -21.31 -11.48 -17.70
C LYS A 56 -22.80 -11.22 -17.52
N SER A 57 -23.16 -10.12 -16.85
CA SER A 57 -24.54 -9.63 -16.86
C SER A 57 -24.84 -9.25 -18.30
N GLU A 58 -25.59 -10.12 -18.98
CA GLU A 58 -26.14 -9.86 -20.29
C GLU A 58 -27.08 -8.63 -20.18
N PRO A 59 -27.03 -7.70 -21.15
CA PRO A 59 -27.64 -6.36 -21.05
C PRO A 59 -29.15 -6.34 -20.86
#